data_AF-A0A3C1RLQ6-F1
#
_entry.id   AF-A0A3C1RLQ6-F1
#
_cell.length_a   1.000
_cell.length_b   1.000
_cell.length_c   1.000
_cell.angle_alpha   90.00
_cell.angle_beta   90.00
_cell.angle_gamma   90.00
#
_symmetry.space_group_name_H-M   'P 1'
#
loop_
_entity.id
_entity.type
_entity.pdbx_description
1 polymer ?
#
loop_
_entity_poly.entity_id
_entity_poly.type
_entity_poly.pdbx_seq_one_letter_code
_entity_poly.pdbx_strand_id
1 'polypeptide(L)'
;MRIQFGYGNFGLGLTIVLLIMFSVLQWLQIPAGTFVDWVIACAVFWWLLLIVTVPWNIHFEAKEVLAEAEESKKKGIPVEQKQVEYVTNLARRSLGVALGLHLLSTLGLYGLAWSGISLVGYLGSGAALLLTILRPSVRAYQYLSARLAMVRRQISYPREDVVELRNRFETVELTLKELQSQLNLKYADSWASQQEQRWQANRQDFTRLTADLETLKASNLSEHDRLEKEAKNAIAQLTTDGQFLNHVREIIRFVKEA
;
A
#
# COMPACT_ATOMS: atom_id res chain seq x y z
N MET A 1 1.00 -5.88 -16.68
CA MET A 1 0.70 -4.96 -17.80
C MET A 1 0.26 -5.80 -18.99
N ARG A 2 -1.05 -5.98 -19.20
CA ARG A 2 -1.57 -6.69 -20.40
C ARG A 2 -1.37 -5.74 -21.58
N ILE A 3 -0.38 -5.99 -22.42
CA ILE A 3 -0.24 -5.24 -23.69
C ILE A 3 -1.46 -5.61 -24.53
N GLN A 4 -2.47 -4.74 -24.56
CA GLN A 4 -3.56 -4.84 -25.52
C GLN A 4 -2.98 -4.48 -26.88
N PHE A 5 -2.41 -5.46 -27.57
CA PHE A 5 -2.15 -5.31 -29.00
C PHE A 5 -3.50 -5.03 -29.67
N GLY A 6 -3.65 -3.82 -30.20
CA GLY A 6 -4.81 -3.48 -31.02
C GLY A 6 -4.76 -4.32 -32.29
N TYR A 7 -5.38 -5.50 -32.27
CA TYR A 7 -5.41 -6.45 -33.39
C TYR A 7 -5.89 -5.78 -34.69
N GLY A 8 -6.79 -4.78 -34.58
CA GLY A 8 -7.23 -3.96 -35.71
C GLY A 8 -6.10 -3.11 -36.33
N ASN A 9 -5.35 -2.36 -35.51
CA ASN A 9 -4.29 -1.47 -36.01
C ASN A 9 -3.08 -2.25 -36.56
N PHE A 10 -2.69 -3.34 -35.87
CA PHE A 10 -1.62 -4.22 -36.33
C PHE A 10 -1.97 -4.87 -37.66
N GLY A 11 -3.19 -5.39 -37.78
CA GLY A 11 -3.59 -6.06 -39.00
C GLY A 11 -3.82 -5.11 -40.17
N LEU A 12 -4.34 -3.89 -39.95
CA LEU A 12 -4.40 -2.86 -41.00
C LEU A 12 -3.01 -2.52 -41.53
N GLY A 13 -2.03 -2.32 -40.64
CA GLY A 13 -0.63 -2.10 -41.02
C GLY A 13 -0.06 -3.25 -41.84
N LEU A 14 -0.35 -4.50 -41.46
CA LEU A 14 0.11 -5.68 -42.21
C LEU A 14 -0.50 -5.74 -43.61
N THR A 15 -1.80 -5.47 -43.77
CA THR A 15 -2.43 -5.40 -45.10
C THR A 15 -1.80 -4.32 -45.98
N ILE A 16 -1.50 -3.15 -45.43
CA ILE A 16 -0.83 -2.07 -46.17
C ILE A 16 0.56 -2.52 -46.62
N VAL A 17 1.33 -3.16 -45.74
CA VAL A 17 2.65 -3.70 -46.09
C VAL A 17 2.56 -4.76 -47.19
N LEU A 18 1.58 -5.67 -47.12
CA LEU A 18 1.36 -6.69 -48.16
C LEU A 18 1.00 -6.05 -49.52
N LEU A 19 0.16 -5.01 -49.53
CA LEU A 19 -0.20 -4.29 -50.75
C LEU A 19 0.98 -3.49 -51.34
N ILE A 20 1.82 -2.89 -50.49
CA ILE A 20 3.07 -2.24 -50.92
C ILE A 20 4.02 -3.28 -51.51
N MET A 21 4.17 -4.43 -50.85
CA MET A 21 5.01 -5.53 -51.34
C MET A 21 4.54 -6.03 -52.70
N PHE A 22 3.23 -6.22 -52.88
CA PHE A 22 2.65 -6.56 -54.19
C PHE A 22 2.98 -5.49 -55.24
N SER A 23 2.79 -4.21 -54.91
CA SER A 23 3.04 -3.10 -55.82
C SER A 23 4.51 -3.03 -56.27
N VAL A 24 5.45 -3.29 -55.37
CA VAL A 24 6.90 -3.34 -55.67
C VAL A 24 7.24 -4.56 -56.53
N LEU A 25 6.70 -5.74 -56.22
CA LEU A 25 6.95 -6.96 -57.00
C LEU A 25 6.40 -6.85 -58.43
N GLN A 26 5.23 -6.24 -58.59
CA GLN A 26 4.65 -5.92 -59.90
C GLN A 26 5.49 -4.89 -60.65
N TRP A 27 5.98 -3.84 -59.98
CA TRP A 27 6.92 -2.90 -60.58
C TRP A 27 8.15 -3.61 -61.13
N LEU A 28 8.72 -4.53 -60.35
CA LEU A 28 9.91 -5.31 -60.72
C LEU A 28 9.63 -6.43 -61.74
N GLN A 29 8.38 -6.59 -62.20
CA GLN A 29 7.95 -7.63 -63.14
C GLN A 29 8.25 -9.06 -62.65
N ILE A 30 8.32 -9.24 -61.33
CA ILE A 30 8.54 -10.56 -60.73
C ILE A 30 7.21 -11.32 -60.74
N PRO A 31 7.12 -12.53 -61.30
CA PRO A 31 5.89 -13.32 -61.30
C PRO A 31 5.48 -13.67 -59.84
N ALA A 32 4.55 -12.92 -59.29
CA ALA A 32 4.12 -13.03 -57.89
C ALA A 32 2.62 -13.38 -57.74
N GLY A 33 2.02 -13.97 -58.77
CA GLY A 33 0.58 -14.27 -58.83
C GLY A 33 -0.27 -13.08 -59.28
N THR A 34 -1.57 -13.32 -59.40
CA THR A 34 -2.55 -12.31 -59.83
C THR A 34 -2.98 -11.43 -58.65
N PHE A 35 -3.57 -10.26 -58.93
CA PHE A 35 -4.17 -9.43 -57.87
C PHE A 35 -5.22 -10.21 -57.05
N VAL A 36 -5.99 -11.09 -57.71
CA VAL A 36 -6.99 -11.94 -57.06
C VAL A 36 -6.35 -12.90 -56.06
N ASP A 37 -5.19 -13.48 -56.38
CA ASP A 37 -4.44 -14.33 -55.45
C ASP A 37 -4.04 -13.59 -54.16
N TRP A 38 -3.68 -12.32 -54.27
CA TRP A 38 -3.32 -11.48 -53.11
C TRP A 38 -4.51 -11.10 -52.25
N VAL A 39 -5.65 -10.80 -52.88
CA VAL A 39 -6.91 -10.55 -52.16
C VAL A 39 -7.35 -11.82 -51.41
N ILE A 40 -7.30 -12.98 -52.06
CA ILE A 40 -7.59 -14.27 -51.45
C ILE A 40 -6.59 -14.55 -50.31
N ALA A 41 -5.29 -14.33 -50.52
CA ALA A 41 -4.28 -14.53 -49.49
C ALA A 41 -4.52 -13.67 -48.25
N CYS A 42 -4.88 -12.39 -48.43
CA CYS A 42 -5.22 -11.51 -47.33
C CYS A 42 -6.48 -11.98 -46.60
N ALA A 43 -7.54 -12.34 -47.32
CA ALA A 43 -8.77 -12.84 -46.72
C ALA A 43 -8.54 -14.13 -45.93
N VAL A 44 -7.78 -15.08 -46.49
CA VAL A 44 -7.40 -16.33 -45.84
C VAL A 44 -6.55 -16.05 -44.61
N PHE A 45 -5.56 -15.17 -44.69
CA PHE A 45 -4.73 -14.79 -43.55
C PHE A 45 -5.57 -14.26 -42.38
N TRP A 46 -6.48 -13.32 -42.67
CA TRP A 46 -7.37 -12.75 -41.66
C TRP A 46 -8.32 -13.77 -41.06
N TRP A 47 -8.90 -14.62 -41.89
CA TRP A 47 -9.75 -15.72 -41.45
C TRP A 47 -8.99 -16.67 -40.54
N LEU A 48 -7.80 -17.13 -40.95
CA LEU A 48 -6.95 -18.00 -40.15
C LEU A 48 -6.56 -17.34 -38.83
N LEU A 49 -6.22 -16.06 -38.82
CA LEU A 49 -5.89 -15.32 -37.61
C LEU A 49 -7.08 -15.29 -36.62
N LEU A 50 -8.29 -15.10 -37.12
CA LEU A 50 -9.52 -15.09 -36.32
C LEU A 50 -9.79 -16.46 -35.70
N ILE A 51 -9.82 -17.53 -36.51
CA ILE A 51 -10.14 -18.89 -36.03
C ILE A 51 -9.06 -19.43 -35.10
N VAL A 52 -7.82 -18.97 -35.25
CA VAL A 52 -6.69 -19.34 -34.39
C VAL A 52 -6.71 -18.57 -33.08
N THR A 53 -7.20 -17.33 -33.08
CA THR A 53 -7.12 -16.49 -31.88
C THR A 53 -8.34 -16.66 -30.99
N VAL A 54 -9.54 -16.47 -31.53
CA VAL A 54 -10.75 -16.34 -30.70
C VAL A 54 -11.13 -17.65 -29.99
N PRO A 55 -11.32 -18.78 -30.68
CA PRO A 55 -11.74 -20.04 -30.06
C PRO A 55 -10.74 -20.55 -29.03
N TRP A 56 -9.44 -20.51 -29.35
CA TRP A 56 -8.39 -20.97 -28.47
C TRP A 56 -8.22 -20.08 -27.24
N ASN A 57 -8.35 -18.75 -27.37
CA ASN A 57 -8.35 -17.84 -26.23
C ASN A 57 -9.49 -18.19 -25.26
N ILE A 58 -10.72 -18.34 -25.77
CA ILE A 58 -11.89 -18.69 -24.96
C ILE A 58 -11.70 -20.05 -24.26
N HIS A 59 -11.12 -21.04 -24.96
CA HIS A 59 -10.86 -22.35 -24.37
C HIS A 59 -9.90 -22.28 -23.16
N PHE A 60 -8.75 -21.65 -23.34
CA PHE A 60 -7.73 -21.58 -22.28
C PHE A 60 -8.12 -20.63 -21.16
N GLU A 61 -8.81 -19.52 -21.46
CA GLU A 61 -9.35 -18.61 -20.44
C GLU A 61 -10.42 -19.32 -19.59
N ALA A 62 -11.30 -20.11 -20.21
CA ALA A 62 -12.24 -20.93 -19.45
C ALA A 62 -11.52 -21.98 -18.57
N LYS A 63 -10.42 -22.57 -19.03
CA LYS A 63 -9.59 -23.49 -18.22
C LYS A 63 -8.91 -22.80 -17.04
N GLU A 64 -8.45 -21.56 -17.22
CA GLU A 64 -7.91 -20.72 -16.14
C GLU A 64 -8.96 -20.47 -15.06
N VAL A 65 -10.15 -20.00 -15.47
CA VAL A 65 -11.26 -19.74 -14.54
C VAL A 65 -11.67 -21.00 -13.76
N LEU A 66 -11.69 -22.18 -14.40
CA LEU A 66 -11.98 -23.45 -13.72
C LEU A 66 -10.89 -23.83 -12.70
N ALA A 67 -9.63 -23.56 -13.01
CA ALA A 67 -8.54 -23.81 -12.07
C ALA A 67 -8.62 -22.87 -10.85
N GLU A 68 -8.95 -21.60 -11.06
CA GLU A 68 -9.19 -20.63 -9.98
C GLU A 68 -10.41 -21.02 -9.13
N ALA A 69 -11.50 -21.47 -9.75
CA ALA A 69 -12.68 -21.97 -9.02
C ALA A 69 -12.35 -23.19 -8.15
N GLU A 70 -11.52 -24.11 -8.63
CA GLU A 70 -11.05 -25.27 -7.87
C GLU A 70 -10.20 -24.83 -6.66
N GLU A 71 -9.32 -23.85 -6.83
CA GLU A 71 -8.51 -23.29 -5.75
C GLU A 71 -9.37 -22.57 -4.70
N SER A 72 -10.32 -21.75 -5.14
CA SER A 72 -11.29 -21.07 -4.26
C SER A 72 -12.08 -22.09 -3.43
N LYS A 73 -12.52 -23.19 -4.05
CA LYS A 73 -13.19 -24.30 -3.34
C LYS A 73 -12.28 -24.94 -2.27
N LYS A 74 -11.00 -25.18 -2.59
CA LYS A 74 -10.01 -25.69 -1.62
C LYS A 74 -9.78 -24.73 -0.44
N LYS A 75 -9.95 -23.43 -0.67
CA LYS A 75 -9.83 -22.36 0.34
C LYS A 75 -11.12 -22.08 1.10
N GLY A 76 -12.20 -22.83 0.85
CA GLY A 76 -13.50 -22.62 1.50
C GLY A 76 -14.23 -21.36 1.05
N ILE A 77 -13.81 -20.74 -0.07
CA ILE A 77 -14.48 -19.58 -0.65
C ILE A 77 -15.71 -20.10 -1.43
N PRO A 78 -16.91 -19.56 -1.18
CA PRO A 78 -18.11 -20.00 -1.89
C PRO A 78 -17.99 -19.68 -3.38
N VAL A 79 -18.19 -20.70 -4.22
CA VAL A 79 -18.24 -20.56 -5.68
C VAL A 79 -19.59 -21.06 -6.16
N GLU A 80 -20.26 -20.29 -7.02
CA GLU A 80 -21.56 -20.66 -7.55
C GLU A 80 -21.42 -21.82 -8.55
N GLN A 81 -22.01 -22.97 -8.23
CA GLN A 81 -21.88 -24.19 -9.05
C GLN A 81 -22.41 -24.01 -10.48
N LYS A 82 -23.46 -23.20 -10.67
CA LYS A 82 -24.01 -22.88 -11.99
C LYS A 82 -22.98 -22.18 -12.90
N GLN A 83 -22.16 -21.29 -12.32
CA GLN A 83 -21.12 -20.59 -13.07
C GLN A 83 -20.00 -21.56 -13.48
N VAL A 84 -19.60 -22.46 -12.57
CA VAL A 84 -18.59 -23.50 -12.87
C VAL A 84 -19.05 -24.42 -14.00
N GLU A 85 -20.32 -24.83 -13.99
CA GLU A 85 -20.90 -25.66 -15.05
C GLU A 85 -20.96 -24.92 -16.39
N TYR A 86 -21.38 -23.65 -16.39
CA TYR A 86 -21.36 -22.80 -17.58
C TYR A 86 -19.96 -22.72 -18.19
N VAL A 87 -18.94 -22.39 -17.39
CA VAL A 87 -17.55 -22.26 -17.85
C VAL A 87 -17.00 -23.62 -18.32
N THR A 88 -17.38 -24.72 -17.67
CA THR A 88 -17.02 -26.08 -18.10
C THR A 88 -17.56 -26.39 -19.49
N ASN A 89 -18.83 -26.08 -19.73
CA ASN A 89 -19.46 -26.28 -21.03
C ASN A 89 -18.86 -25.35 -22.09
N LEU A 90 -18.56 -24.09 -21.74
CA LEU A 90 -17.90 -23.15 -22.61
C LEU A 90 -16.52 -23.65 -23.05
N ALA A 91 -15.71 -24.18 -22.13
CA ALA A 91 -14.40 -24.75 -22.44
C ALA A 91 -14.48 -25.94 -23.41
N ARG A 92 -15.48 -26.83 -23.24
CA ARG A 92 -15.67 -27.98 -24.14
C ARG A 92 -16.14 -27.54 -25.53
N ARG A 93 -17.11 -26.63 -25.59
CA ARG A 93 -17.66 -26.13 -26.85
C ARG A 93 -16.63 -25.33 -27.64
N SER A 94 -15.85 -24.47 -26.98
CA SER A 94 -14.81 -23.68 -27.66
C SER A 94 -13.71 -24.55 -28.27
N LEU A 95 -13.36 -25.67 -27.64
CA LEU A 95 -12.45 -26.66 -28.23
C LEU A 95 -13.05 -27.28 -29.50
N GLY A 96 -14.31 -27.71 -29.43
CA GLY A 96 -15.01 -28.27 -30.59
C GLY A 96 -15.12 -27.27 -31.74
N VAL A 97 -15.43 -26.01 -31.45
CA VAL A 97 -15.46 -24.91 -32.42
C VAL A 97 -14.07 -24.66 -33.00
N ALA A 98 -13.02 -24.63 -32.18
CA ALA A 98 -11.65 -24.42 -32.66
C ALA A 98 -11.23 -25.50 -33.67
N LEU A 99 -11.38 -26.77 -33.28
CA LEU A 99 -11.02 -27.92 -34.13
C LEU A 99 -11.89 -27.98 -35.38
N GLY A 100 -13.20 -27.76 -35.24
CA GLY A 100 -14.14 -27.75 -36.35
C GLY A 100 -13.81 -26.65 -37.37
N LEU A 101 -13.55 -25.43 -36.92
CA LEU A 101 -13.18 -24.33 -37.80
C LEU A 101 -11.88 -24.59 -38.55
N HIS A 102 -10.86 -25.17 -37.90
CA HIS A 102 -9.60 -25.48 -38.57
C HIS A 102 -9.76 -26.61 -39.58
N LEU A 103 -10.51 -27.66 -39.23
CA LEU A 103 -10.78 -28.77 -40.15
C LEU A 103 -11.56 -28.30 -41.37
N LEU A 104 -12.64 -27.54 -41.17
CA LEU A 104 -13.44 -26.98 -42.26
C LEU A 104 -12.63 -26.01 -43.12
N SER A 105 -11.80 -25.17 -42.50
CA SER A 105 -10.93 -24.24 -43.25
C SER A 105 -9.87 -25.00 -44.05
N THR A 106 -9.29 -26.05 -43.48
CA THR A 106 -8.32 -26.91 -44.18
C THR A 106 -8.97 -27.54 -45.42
N LEU A 107 -10.12 -28.20 -45.25
CA LEU A 107 -10.83 -28.85 -46.35
C LEU A 107 -11.31 -27.84 -47.40
N GLY A 108 -11.81 -26.69 -46.98
CA GLY A 108 -12.25 -25.62 -47.87
C GLY A 108 -11.11 -25.05 -48.70
N LEU A 109 -9.98 -24.69 -48.06
CA LEU A 109 -8.81 -24.14 -48.75
C LEU A 109 -8.15 -25.18 -49.67
N TYR A 110 -8.09 -26.44 -49.24
CA TYR A 110 -7.62 -27.54 -50.09
C TYR A 110 -8.54 -27.74 -51.29
N GLY A 111 -9.86 -27.71 -51.11
CA GLY A 111 -10.83 -27.81 -52.20
C GLY A 111 -10.68 -26.68 -53.23
N LEU A 112 -10.50 -25.44 -52.76
CA LEU A 112 -10.22 -24.30 -53.64
C LEU A 112 -8.92 -24.49 -54.43
N ALA A 113 -7.87 -25.01 -53.80
CA ALA A 113 -6.61 -25.32 -54.46
C ALA A 113 -6.74 -26.43 -55.50
N TRP A 114 -7.46 -27.50 -55.15
CA TRP A 114 -7.73 -28.63 -56.04
C TRP A 114 -8.52 -28.21 -57.27
N SER A 115 -9.48 -27.30 -57.11
CA SER A 115 -10.26 -26.73 -58.22
C SER A 115 -9.48 -25.79 -59.13
N GLY A 116 -8.20 -25.53 -58.84
CA GLY A 116 -7.32 -24.67 -59.65
C GLY A 116 -7.59 -23.16 -59.52
N ILE A 117 -8.40 -22.74 -58.53
CA ILE A 117 -8.76 -21.32 -58.35
C ILE A 117 -7.56 -20.50 -57.89
N SER A 118 -6.76 -21.02 -56.95
CA SER A 118 -5.56 -20.31 -56.48
C SER A 118 -4.55 -21.26 -55.84
N LEU A 119 -3.27 -21.08 -56.20
CA LEU A 119 -2.15 -21.80 -55.59
C LEU A 119 -2.01 -21.49 -54.08
N VAL A 120 -2.52 -20.32 -53.65
CA VAL A 120 -2.57 -19.88 -52.25
C VAL A 120 -3.37 -20.85 -51.38
N GLY A 121 -4.33 -21.59 -51.95
CA GLY A 121 -5.13 -22.56 -51.21
C GLY A 121 -4.31 -23.71 -50.61
N TYR A 122 -3.26 -24.18 -51.29
CA TYR A 122 -2.36 -25.23 -50.74
C TYR A 122 -1.58 -24.72 -49.53
N LEU A 123 -1.00 -23.52 -49.63
CA LEU A 123 -0.28 -22.88 -48.53
C LEU A 123 -1.21 -22.53 -47.37
N GLY A 124 -2.42 -22.02 -47.66
CA GLY A 124 -3.45 -21.72 -46.68
C GLY A 124 -3.94 -22.96 -45.93
N SER A 125 -4.14 -24.07 -46.64
CA SER A 125 -4.50 -25.37 -46.03
C SER A 125 -3.39 -25.90 -45.12
N GLY A 126 -2.13 -25.83 -45.57
CA GLY A 126 -0.98 -26.21 -44.74
C GLY A 126 -0.85 -25.32 -43.49
N ALA A 127 -1.03 -24.01 -43.64
CA ALA A 127 -1.04 -23.06 -42.53
C ALA A 127 -2.17 -23.34 -41.54
N ALA A 128 -3.39 -23.64 -42.01
CA ALA A 128 -4.51 -24.01 -41.15
C ALA A 128 -4.19 -25.25 -40.28
N LEU A 129 -3.62 -26.30 -40.88
CA LEU A 129 -3.18 -27.48 -40.14
C LEU A 129 -2.09 -27.18 -39.12
N LEU A 130 -1.04 -26.45 -39.52
CA LEU A 130 0.04 -26.07 -38.62
C LEU A 130 -0.45 -25.22 -37.44
N LEU A 131 -1.32 -24.25 -37.70
CA LEU A 131 -1.85 -23.36 -36.68
C LEU A 131 -2.80 -24.07 -35.70
N THR A 132 -3.38 -25.21 -36.11
CA THR A 132 -4.15 -26.11 -35.23
C THR A 132 -3.29 -26.62 -34.07
N ILE A 133 -1.97 -26.76 -34.25
CA ILE A 133 -1.06 -27.28 -33.22
C ILE A 133 -0.24 -26.15 -32.58
N LEU A 134 0.26 -25.22 -33.39
CA LEU A 134 1.21 -24.21 -32.94
C LEU A 134 0.60 -23.24 -31.93
N ARG A 135 -0.59 -22.71 -32.21
CA ARG A 135 -1.23 -21.72 -31.32
C ARG A 135 -1.65 -22.32 -29.97
N PRO A 136 -2.28 -23.50 -29.93
CA PRO A 136 -2.60 -24.14 -28.65
C PRO A 136 -1.37 -24.42 -27.82
N SER A 137 -0.26 -24.81 -28.44
CA SER A 137 1.00 -25.07 -27.73
C SER A 137 1.51 -23.82 -27.02
N VAL A 138 1.49 -22.66 -27.69
CA VAL A 138 1.88 -21.38 -27.09
C VAL A 138 0.94 -21.01 -25.93
N ARG A 139 -0.37 -21.14 -26.12
CA ARG A 139 -1.36 -20.84 -25.07
C ARG A 139 -1.28 -21.80 -23.89
N ALA A 140 -1.04 -23.09 -24.14
CA ALA A 140 -0.83 -24.08 -23.11
C ALA A 140 0.44 -23.79 -22.28
N TYR A 141 1.52 -23.34 -22.93
CA TYR A 141 2.71 -22.88 -22.22
C TYR A 141 2.43 -21.64 -21.36
N GLN A 142 1.71 -20.65 -21.90
CA GLN A 142 1.30 -19.46 -21.13
C GLN A 142 0.45 -19.83 -19.91
N TYR A 143 -0.53 -20.72 -20.10
CA TYR A 143 -1.33 -21.26 -19.02
C TYR A 143 -0.48 -21.97 -17.95
N LEU A 144 0.43 -22.85 -18.37
CA LEU A 144 1.29 -23.59 -17.44
C LEU A 144 2.24 -22.67 -16.67
N SER A 145 2.85 -21.70 -17.35
CA SER A 145 3.73 -20.71 -16.72
C SER A 145 2.98 -19.80 -15.74
N ALA A 146 1.76 -19.35 -16.07
CA ALA A 146 0.91 -18.62 -15.15
C ALA A 146 0.55 -19.45 -13.91
N ARG A 147 0.22 -20.73 -14.10
CA ARG A 147 -0.07 -21.67 -13.00
C ARG A 147 1.15 -21.93 -12.13
N LEU A 148 2.32 -22.11 -12.72
CA LEU A 148 3.58 -22.26 -11.98
C LEU A 148 3.94 -20.97 -11.21
N ALA A 149 3.68 -19.79 -11.78
CA ALA A 149 3.88 -18.53 -11.09
C ALA A 149 2.94 -18.37 -9.88
N MET A 150 1.68 -18.81 -10.01
CA MET A 150 0.70 -18.83 -8.92
C MET A 150 1.15 -19.79 -7.80
N VAL A 151 1.56 -21.01 -8.14
CA VAL A 151 2.10 -21.98 -7.18
C VAL A 151 3.38 -21.45 -6.52
N ARG A 152 4.30 -20.89 -7.30
CA ARG A 152 5.51 -20.25 -6.77
C ARG A 152 5.17 -19.13 -5.80
N ARG A 153 4.17 -18.30 -6.08
CA ARG A 153 3.73 -17.25 -5.14
C ARG A 153 3.21 -17.83 -3.83
N GLN A 154 2.49 -18.96 -3.87
CA GLN A 154 2.04 -19.66 -2.66
C GLN A 154 3.20 -20.26 -1.86
N ILE A 155 4.30 -20.64 -2.53
CA ILE A 155 5.50 -21.21 -1.89
C ILE A 155 6.45 -20.12 -1.37
N SER A 156 6.60 -19.02 -2.11
CA SER A 156 7.58 -17.96 -1.81
C SER A 156 7.15 -16.98 -0.72
N TYR A 157 5.89 -17.01 -0.30
CA TYR A 157 5.41 -16.31 0.91
C TYR A 157 4.90 -17.37 1.89
N PRO A 158 5.78 -17.96 2.71
CA PRO A 158 5.40 -18.98 3.67
C PRO A 158 4.32 -18.46 4.62
N ARG A 159 3.45 -19.36 5.07
CA ARG A 159 2.41 -19.03 6.06
C ARG A 159 3.05 -18.50 7.35
N GLU A 160 4.27 -18.92 7.61
CA GLU A 160 5.13 -18.53 8.72
C GLU A 160 5.36 -17.01 8.74
N ASP A 161 5.71 -16.39 7.61
CA ASP A 161 5.98 -14.94 7.54
C ASP A 161 4.70 -14.11 7.79
N VAL A 162 3.55 -14.59 7.32
CA VAL A 162 2.24 -13.93 7.54
C VAL A 162 1.79 -14.11 8.99
N VAL A 163 2.01 -15.28 9.58
CA VAL A 163 1.72 -15.55 10.99
C VAL A 163 2.64 -14.73 11.88
N GLU A 164 3.93 -14.63 11.56
CA GLU A 164 4.88 -13.77 12.26
C GLU A 164 4.44 -12.31 12.19
N LEU A 165 4.08 -11.81 11.01
CA LEU A 165 3.60 -10.43 10.84
C LEU A 165 2.33 -10.18 11.66
N ARG A 166 1.37 -11.11 11.66
CA ARG A 166 0.14 -11.00 12.46
C ARG A 166 0.46 -10.94 13.95
N ASN A 167 1.33 -11.81 14.44
CA ASN A 167 1.73 -11.85 15.85
C ASN A 167 2.50 -10.58 16.25
N ARG A 168 3.34 -10.05 15.35
CA ARG A 168 4.03 -8.77 15.55
C ARG A 168 3.04 -7.61 15.58
N PHE A 169 2.03 -7.63 14.71
CA PHE A 169 0.98 -6.61 14.70
C PHE A 169 0.12 -6.65 15.97
N GLU A 170 -0.27 -7.84 16.44
CA GLU A 170 -1.01 -8.02 17.69
C GLU A 170 -0.20 -7.50 18.90
N THR A 171 1.11 -7.80 18.95
CA THR A 171 2.01 -7.24 19.96
C THR A 171 2.04 -5.70 19.92
N VAL A 172 2.09 -5.11 18.73
CA VAL A 172 2.08 -3.66 18.56
C VAL A 172 0.74 -3.06 19.01
N GLU A 173 -0.38 -3.68 18.68
CA GLU A 173 -1.72 -3.23 19.08
C GLU A 173 -1.89 -3.28 20.60
N LEU A 174 -1.44 -4.36 21.24
CA LEU A 174 -1.45 -4.49 22.71
C LEU A 174 -0.56 -3.42 23.36
N THR A 175 0.64 -3.20 22.83
CA THR A 175 1.56 -2.16 23.33
C THR A 175 0.94 -0.76 23.19
N LEU A 176 0.26 -0.49 22.07
CA LEU A 176 -0.41 0.79 21.84
C LEU A 176 -1.56 1.01 22.83
N LYS A 177 -2.36 -0.03 23.10
CA LYS A 177 -3.45 0.04 24.09
C LYS A 177 -2.92 0.29 25.50
N GLU A 178 -1.82 -0.38 25.86
CA GLU A 178 -1.15 -0.16 27.15
C GLU A 178 -0.66 1.28 27.27
N LEU A 179 0.08 1.80 26.28
CA LEU A 179 0.53 3.19 26.26
C LEU A 179 -0.65 4.18 26.34
N GLN A 180 -1.71 3.92 25.59
CA GLN A 180 -2.91 4.75 25.63
C GLN A 180 -3.53 4.76 27.03
N SER A 181 -3.55 3.63 27.74
CA SER A 181 -4.07 3.56 29.10
C SER A 181 -3.20 4.36 30.09
N GLN A 182 -1.87 4.28 29.97
CA GLN A 182 -0.93 5.00 30.83
C GLN A 182 -0.91 6.52 30.60
N LEU A 183 -1.19 6.96 29.37
CA LEU A 183 -1.18 8.38 29.01
C LEU A 183 -2.56 9.05 29.11
N ASN A 184 -3.61 8.29 29.40
CA ASN A 184 -4.97 8.83 29.47
C ASN A 184 -5.28 9.42 30.84
N LEU A 185 -5.45 10.74 30.88
CA LEU A 185 -5.80 11.52 32.08
C LEU A 185 -7.17 11.16 32.70
N LYS A 186 -8.02 10.43 31.99
CA LYS A 186 -9.32 9.98 32.53
C LYS A 186 -9.18 8.88 33.58
N TYR A 187 -8.10 8.08 33.53
CA TYR A 187 -7.85 7.04 34.52
C TYR A 187 -7.05 7.64 35.67
N ALA A 188 -7.59 7.54 36.89
CA ALA A 188 -6.97 8.11 38.08
C ALA A 188 -5.54 7.58 38.32
N ASP A 189 -5.33 6.29 38.05
CA ASP A 189 -4.06 5.60 38.26
C ASP A 189 -3.10 5.69 37.06
N SER A 190 -3.48 6.37 35.97
CA SER A 190 -2.59 6.51 34.81
C SER A 190 -1.33 7.30 35.18
N TRP A 191 -0.23 7.00 34.50
CA TRP A 191 1.02 7.72 34.69
C TRP A 191 0.84 9.22 34.45
N ALA A 192 0.08 9.60 33.43
CA ALA A 192 -0.20 11.01 33.12
C ALA A 192 -1.01 11.69 34.24
N SER A 193 -2.03 11.02 34.79
CA SER A 193 -2.83 11.55 35.91
C SER A 193 -1.98 11.75 37.17
N GLN A 194 -1.14 10.76 37.50
CA GLN A 194 -0.22 10.86 38.63
C GLN A 194 0.80 12.01 38.47
N GLN A 195 1.30 12.23 37.25
CA GLN A 195 2.19 13.35 36.97
C GLN A 195 1.49 14.70 37.14
N GLU A 196 0.26 14.83 36.64
CA GLU A 196 -0.54 16.06 36.80
C GLU A 196 -0.82 16.36 38.29
N GLN A 197 -1.19 15.34 39.07
CA GLN A 197 -1.39 15.48 40.51
C GLN A 197 -0.11 15.93 41.24
N ARG A 198 1.03 15.34 40.91
CA ARG A 198 2.34 15.74 41.47
C ARG A 198 2.69 17.18 41.07
N TRP A 199 2.41 17.55 39.83
CA TRP A 199 2.63 18.92 39.35
C TRP A 199 1.79 19.94 40.13
N GLN A 200 0.52 19.63 40.36
CA GLN A 200 -0.39 20.47 41.14
C GLN A 200 0.04 20.57 42.61
N ALA A 201 0.44 19.46 43.24
CA ALA A 201 0.95 19.45 44.61
C ALA A 201 2.21 20.32 44.73
N ASN A 202 3.18 20.14 43.83
CA ASN A 202 4.39 20.96 43.80
C ASN A 202 4.05 22.45 43.61
N ARG A 203 3.08 22.78 42.75
CA ARG A 203 2.62 24.15 42.53
C ARG A 203 2.05 24.78 43.81
N GLN A 204 1.29 24.01 44.58
CA GLN A 204 0.74 24.45 45.86
C GLN A 204 1.85 24.66 46.91
N ASP A 205 2.80 23.73 47.00
CA ASP A 205 3.95 23.84 47.89
C ASP A 205 4.80 25.07 47.57
N PHE A 206 5.09 25.32 46.28
CA PHE A 206 5.79 26.53 45.85
C PHE A 206 5.03 27.81 46.23
N THR A 207 3.70 27.80 46.09
CA THR A 207 2.86 28.96 46.46
C THR A 207 2.93 29.20 47.96
N ARG A 208 2.88 28.14 48.77
CA ARG A 208 3.00 28.20 50.23
C ARG A 208 4.37 28.70 50.67
N LEU A 209 5.45 28.14 50.13
CA LEU A 209 6.82 28.59 50.39
C LEU A 209 7.00 30.09 50.07
N THR A 210 6.39 30.56 48.97
CA THR A 210 6.44 31.98 48.60
C THR A 210 5.71 32.84 49.63
N ALA A 211 4.53 32.43 50.10
CA ALA A 211 3.77 33.14 51.13
C ALA A 211 4.49 33.15 52.49
N ASP A 212 5.12 32.03 52.87
CA ASP A 212 5.91 31.91 54.09
C ASP A 212 7.14 32.84 54.03
N LEU A 213 7.81 32.93 52.87
CA LEU A 213 8.92 33.86 52.65
C LEU A 213 8.50 35.33 52.77
N GLU A 214 7.38 35.72 52.16
CA GLU A 214 6.86 37.08 52.29
C GLU A 214 6.48 37.41 53.74
N THR A 215 5.89 36.46 54.45
CA THR A 215 5.57 36.61 55.88
C THR A 215 6.83 36.75 56.73
N LEU A 216 7.85 35.90 56.49
CA LEU A 216 9.12 35.95 57.20
C LEU A 216 9.83 37.30 56.96
N LYS A 217 9.80 37.80 55.72
CA LYS A 217 10.35 39.10 55.35
C LYS A 217 9.63 40.25 56.05
N ALA A 218 8.29 40.23 56.07
CA ALA A 218 7.50 41.24 56.77
C ALA A 218 7.75 41.22 58.29
N SER A 219 7.79 40.04 58.90
CA SER A 219 8.08 39.88 60.33
C SER A 219 9.49 40.34 60.66
N ASN A 220 10.49 39.99 59.85
CA ASN A 220 11.87 40.40 60.05
C ASN A 220 12.02 41.93 59.97
N LEU A 221 11.39 42.57 58.97
CA LEU A 221 11.36 44.04 58.87
C LEU A 221 10.71 44.69 60.11
N SER A 222 9.59 44.13 60.58
CA SER A 222 8.91 44.62 61.79
C SER A 222 9.77 44.45 63.06
N GLU A 223 10.48 43.33 63.20
CA GLU A 223 11.39 43.08 64.32
C GLU A 223 12.60 44.03 64.29
N HIS A 224 13.15 44.30 63.11
CA HIS A 224 14.21 45.30 62.96
C HIS A 224 13.76 46.71 63.36
N ASP A 225 12.57 47.14 62.92
CA ASP A 225 11.99 48.44 63.32
C ASP A 225 11.72 48.49 64.84
N ARG A 226 11.27 47.39 65.44
CA ARG A 226 11.10 47.27 66.89
C ARG A 226 12.43 47.40 67.63
N LEU A 227 13.45 46.63 67.23
CA LEU A 227 14.78 46.67 67.81
C LEU A 227 15.43 48.06 67.67
N GLU A 228 15.23 48.74 66.53
CA GLU A 228 15.70 50.11 66.33
C GLU A 228 15.05 51.08 67.33
N LYS A 229 13.73 50.97 67.53
CA LYS A 229 13.00 51.78 68.52
C LYS A 229 13.44 51.47 69.95
N GLU A 230 13.58 50.20 70.31
CA GLU A 230 14.07 49.78 71.62
C GLU A 230 15.49 50.28 71.89
N ALA A 231 16.38 50.19 70.90
CA ALA A 231 17.75 50.72 71.00
C ALA A 231 17.75 52.25 71.17
N LYS A 232 16.94 52.99 70.40
CA LYS A 232 16.79 54.46 70.58
C LYS A 232 16.30 54.80 71.98
N ASN A 233 15.31 54.08 72.50
CA ASN A 233 14.77 54.28 73.85
C ASN A 233 15.81 53.97 74.93
N ALA A 234 16.55 52.86 74.80
CA ALA A 234 17.61 52.49 75.74
C ALA A 234 18.76 53.52 75.75
N ILE A 235 19.16 54.03 74.58
CA ILE A 235 20.17 55.11 74.47
C ILE A 235 19.67 56.39 75.14
N ALA A 236 18.39 56.77 74.93
CA ALA A 236 17.80 57.93 75.58
C ALA A 236 17.77 57.79 77.11
N GLN A 237 17.42 56.60 77.60
CA GLN A 237 17.42 56.30 79.04
C GLN A 237 18.85 56.34 79.62
N LEU A 238 19.83 55.70 79.00
CA LEU A 238 21.23 55.76 79.41
C LEU A 238 21.80 57.18 79.38
N THR A 239 21.39 58.00 78.41
CA THR A 239 21.78 59.42 78.34
C THR A 239 21.17 60.21 79.49
N THR A 240 19.91 59.95 79.82
CA THR A 240 19.20 60.57 80.96
C THR A 240 19.85 60.16 82.29
N ASP A 241 20.16 58.88 82.45
CA ASP A 241 20.83 58.35 83.65
C ASP A 241 22.28 58.89 83.75
N GLY A 242 22.99 59.03 82.62
CA GLY A 242 24.30 59.66 82.56
C GLY A 242 24.26 61.15 82.93
N GLN A 243 23.22 61.89 82.52
CA GLN A 243 22.99 63.26 82.97
C GLN A 243 22.68 63.33 84.46
N PHE A 244 21.85 62.42 84.98
CA PHE A 244 21.58 62.33 86.42
C PHE A 244 22.85 62.07 87.23
N LEU A 245 23.68 61.10 86.83
CA LEU A 245 24.94 60.80 87.49
C LEU A 245 25.95 61.97 87.42
N ASN A 246 25.98 62.71 86.31
CA ASN A 246 26.78 63.93 86.22
C ASN A 246 26.26 65.03 87.17
N HIS A 247 24.95 65.26 87.26
CA HIS A 247 24.38 66.20 88.23
C HIS A 247 24.69 65.78 89.68
N VAL A 248 24.60 64.49 90.01
CA VAL A 248 24.99 63.97 91.33
C VAL A 248 26.49 64.19 91.59
N ARG A 249 27.34 63.97 90.59
CA ARG A 249 28.79 64.26 90.69
C ARG A 249 29.06 65.74 90.91
N GLU A 250 28.36 66.63 90.20
CA GLU A 250 28.48 68.08 90.37
C GLU A 250 28.04 68.51 91.77
N ILE A 251 26.95 67.95 92.31
CA ILE A 251 26.50 68.20 93.69
C ILE A 251 27.56 67.73 94.70
N ILE A 252 28.12 66.53 94.55
CA ILE A 252 29.18 66.03 95.44
C ILE A 252 30.43 66.91 95.34
N ARG A 253 30.81 67.38 94.15
CA ARG A 253 31.94 68.30 93.99
C ARG A 253 31.65 69.64 94.67
N PHE A 254 30.45 70.18 94.49
CA PHE A 254 30.02 71.43 95.13
C PHE A 254 30.03 71.34 96.67
N VAL A 255 29.61 70.20 97.23
CA VAL A 255 29.67 69.94 98.69
C VAL A 255 31.11 69.76 99.20
N LYS A 256 32.03 69.30 98.35
CA LYS A 256 33.44 69.08 98.72
C LYS A 256 34.33 70.32 98.56
N GLU A 257 33.88 71.32 97.79
CA GLU A 257 34.56 72.60 97.58
C GLU A 257 34.03 73.74 98.48
N ALA A 258 33.00 73.48 99.31
CA ALA A 258 32.44 74.37 100.33
C ALA A 258 32.90 73.99 101.74
#